data_AF-A0A660PQ75-F1
#
_entry.id   AF-A0A660PQ75-F1
#
_cell.length_a   1.000
_cell.length_b   1.000
_cell.length_c   1.000
_cell.angle_alpha   90.00
_cell.angle_beta   90.00
_cell.angle_gamma   90.00
#
_symmetry.space_group_name_H-M   'P 1'
#
loop_
_entity.id
_entity.type
_entity.pdbx_description
1 polymer ?
#
loop_
_entity_poly.entity_id
_entity_poly.type
_entity_poly.pdbx_seq_one_letter_code
_entity_poly.pdbx_strand_id
1 'polypeptide(L)'
;MLGWLDAGIGYAVRTETVLWNVRIQPVLEKENGWKPGVILGTGSVQTGGSDQSVYVQLIKSWAASEVFSLRLSTGAATLVPDFDEVYGQASITASLYERYAAFANYDGESFHEGISWIPSDWLALSFMMVETEYPAISIVFRR
;
A
#
# COMPACT_ATOMS: atom_id res chain seq x y z
N MET A 1 -21.48 5.97 -8.83
CA MET A 1 -21.29 5.89 -7.37
C MET A 1 -19.81 5.58 -7.12
N LEU A 2 -19.10 6.57 -6.58
CA LEU A 2 -17.73 6.61 -6.02
C LEU A 2 -16.75 5.42 -6.30
N GLY A 3 -16.11 5.41 -7.48
CA GLY A 3 -15.03 4.47 -7.85
C GLY A 3 -13.62 4.86 -7.39
N TRP A 4 -13.49 5.45 -6.19
CA TRP A 4 -12.21 5.97 -5.65
C TRP A 4 -11.83 5.36 -4.29
N LEU A 5 -12.54 4.33 -3.84
CA LEU A 5 -12.39 3.74 -2.51
C LEU A 5 -11.81 2.34 -2.60
N ASP A 6 -10.65 2.09 -1.99
CA ASP A 6 -9.99 0.77 -1.94
C ASP A 6 -9.69 0.38 -0.48
N ALA A 7 -10.31 -0.69 0.04
CA ALA A 7 -10.18 -1.09 1.44
C ALA A 7 -9.38 -2.41 1.57
N GLY A 8 -8.35 -2.43 2.41
CA GLY A 8 -7.50 -3.62 2.63
C GLY A 8 -7.54 -4.16 4.05
N ILE A 9 -7.25 -5.46 4.23
CA ILE A 9 -7.05 -6.06 5.56
C ILE A 9 -5.77 -6.91 5.53
N GLY A 10 -4.65 -6.35 6.00
CA GLY A 10 -3.38 -7.10 6.09
C GLY A 10 -3.23 -7.77 7.47
N TYR A 11 -2.63 -8.95 7.55
CA TYR A 11 -2.29 -9.58 8.83
C TYR A 11 -0.79 -9.88 8.91
N ALA A 12 -0.20 -9.65 10.08
CA ALA A 12 1.16 -10.08 10.39
C ALA A 12 1.08 -11.30 11.32
N VAL A 13 1.84 -12.36 11.01
CA VAL A 13 1.77 -13.67 11.71
C VAL A 13 2.33 -13.60 13.14
N ARG A 14 2.92 -12.48 13.56
CA ARG A 14 3.57 -12.31 14.86
C ARG A 14 3.01 -11.19 15.74
N THR A 15 1.90 -10.56 15.36
CA THR A 15 1.22 -9.55 16.19
C THR A 15 0.04 -10.20 16.90
N GLU A 16 -0.08 -10.03 18.22
CA GLU A 16 -1.25 -10.49 19.00
C GLU A 16 -2.53 -9.72 18.61
N THR A 17 -2.39 -8.64 17.85
CA THR A 17 -3.44 -7.75 17.37
C THR A 17 -3.63 -7.85 15.87
N VAL A 18 -4.90 -7.95 15.45
CA VAL A 18 -5.31 -7.85 14.05
C VAL A 18 -5.11 -6.41 13.59
N LEU A 19 -4.22 -6.21 12.62
CA LEU A 19 -4.04 -4.92 11.97
C LEU A 19 -5.12 -4.77 10.90
N TRP A 20 -5.84 -3.64 10.90
CA TRP A 20 -6.84 -3.33 9.89
C TRP A 20 -6.49 -1.95 9.30
N ASN A 21 -6.63 -1.80 7.99
CA ASN A 21 -6.22 -0.58 7.31
C ASN A 21 -7.20 -0.23 6.20
N VAL A 22 -8.08 0.73 6.47
CA VAL A 22 -8.92 1.31 5.41
C VAL A 22 -8.09 2.33 4.66
N ARG A 23 -8.00 2.23 3.33
CA ARG A 23 -7.35 3.26 2.50
C ARG A 23 -8.43 3.98 1.70
N ILE A 24 -8.25 5.28 1.54
CA ILE A 24 -9.03 6.09 0.61
C ILE A 24 -8.02 6.70 -0.35
N GLN A 25 -7.99 6.29 -1.61
CA GLN A 25 -7.04 6.83 -2.57
C GLN A 25 -7.80 7.60 -3.66
N PRO A 26 -7.87 8.94 -3.57
CA PRO A 26 -8.37 9.75 -4.68
C PRO A 26 -7.34 9.71 -5.82
N VAL A 27 -7.51 8.79 -6.77
CA VAL A 27 -6.67 8.72 -7.97
C VAL A 27 -7.41 9.38 -9.13
N LEU A 28 -6.87 10.49 -9.63
CA LEU A 28 -7.21 10.95 -10.98
C LEU A 28 -6.52 10.03 -11.99
N GLU A 29 -7.28 9.12 -12.62
CA GLU A 29 -6.79 8.22 -13.65
C GLU A 29 -6.47 8.97 -14.95
N LYS A 30 -5.22 9.41 -15.09
CA LYS A 30 -4.55 9.57 -16.39
C LYS A 30 -3.35 8.64 -16.46
N GLU A 31 -3.19 7.91 -17.55
CA GLU A 31 -2.26 6.77 -17.66
C GLU A 31 -0.77 7.14 -17.55
N ASN A 32 -0.40 8.40 -17.77
CA ASN A 32 0.98 8.87 -17.72
C ASN A 32 1.10 10.23 -17.01
N GLY A 33 1.49 10.23 -15.73
CA GLY A 33 1.66 11.46 -14.97
C GLY A 33 2.00 11.27 -13.49
N TRP A 34 2.43 12.36 -12.86
CA TRP A 34 2.51 12.47 -11.40
C TRP A 34 1.11 12.73 -10.85
N LYS A 35 0.76 12.08 -9.75
CA LYS A 35 -0.56 12.15 -9.10
C LYS A 35 -0.37 12.31 -7.59
N PRO A 36 -0.93 13.35 -6.97
CA PRO A 36 -1.03 13.38 -5.51
C PRO A 36 -2.13 12.41 -5.07
N GLY A 37 -1.86 11.65 -4.01
CA GLY A 37 -2.82 10.83 -3.30
C GLY A 37 -2.77 11.19 -1.82
N VAL A 38 -3.93 11.39 -1.21
CA VAL A 38 -4.07 11.53 0.24
C VAL A 38 -4.81 10.29 0.70
N ILE A 39 -4.26 9.57 1.67
CA ILE A 39 -4.89 8.41 2.23
C ILE A 39 -5.07 8.60 3.73
N LEU A 40 -6.30 8.36 4.18
CA LEU A 40 -6.69 8.38 5.58
C LEU A 40 -6.86 6.93 6.01
N GLY A 41 -6.01 6.49 6.95
CA GLY A 41 -5.96 5.13 7.41
C GLY A 41 -6.19 5.02 8.91
N THR A 42 -6.96 4.02 9.30
CA THR A 42 -7.28 3.74 10.70
C THR A 42 -6.34 2.72 11.34
N GLY A 43 -5.29 2.30 10.63
CA GLY A 43 -4.20 1.48 11.14
C GLY A 43 -2.88 2.24 11.11
N SER A 44 -1.94 1.80 11.95
CA SER A 44 -0.63 2.43 12.02
C SER A 44 0.09 2.28 10.68
N VAL A 45 0.90 3.29 10.33
CA VAL A 45 1.87 3.15 9.24
C VAL A 45 3.01 2.23 9.60
N GLN A 46 3.07 1.76 10.84
CA GLN A 46 4.00 0.77 11.34
C GLN A 46 3.30 -0.58 11.51
N THR A 47 4.04 -1.65 11.25
CA THR A 47 3.70 -2.98 11.75
C THR A 47 3.82 -3.04 13.27
N GLY A 48 2.70 -3.19 13.98
CA GLY A 48 2.69 -3.44 15.43
C GLY A 48 2.01 -2.36 16.31
N GLY A 49 1.61 -1.23 15.73
CA GLY A 49 0.85 -0.18 16.42
C GLY A 49 -0.66 -0.24 16.17
N SER A 50 -1.46 0.27 17.13
CA SER A 50 -2.93 0.42 16.99
C SER A 50 -3.36 1.82 16.56
N ASP A 51 -2.42 2.73 16.38
CA ASP A 51 -2.68 4.15 16.17
C ASP A 51 -3.14 4.45 14.74
N GLN A 52 -3.97 5.48 14.58
CA GLN A 52 -4.44 5.89 13.26
C GLN A 52 -3.39 6.77 12.60
N SER A 53 -3.30 6.71 11.27
CA SER A 53 -2.32 7.46 10.51
C SER A 53 -2.97 8.22 9.37
N VAL A 54 -2.46 9.44 9.15
CA VAL A 54 -2.79 10.23 7.98
C VAL A 54 -1.53 10.31 7.13
N TYR A 55 -1.68 10.10 5.83
CA TYR A 55 -0.53 10.16 4.94
C TYR A 55 -0.84 10.78 3.60
N VAL A 56 0.21 11.35 3.01
CA VAL A 56 0.19 11.99 1.71
C VAL A 56 1.30 11.37 0.88
N GLN A 57 0.98 10.95 -0.33
CA GLN A 57 1.93 10.37 -1.28
C GLN A 57 1.84 11.05 -2.65
N LEU A 58 2.99 11.19 -3.29
CA LEU A 58 3.13 11.45 -4.71
C LEU A 58 3.35 10.12 -5.41
N ILE A 59 2.55 9.85 -6.43
CA ILE A 59 2.57 8.60 -7.18
C ILE A 59 2.89 8.92 -8.63
N LYS A 60 3.80 8.14 -9.22
CA LYS A 60 4.03 8.15 -10.66
C LYS A 60 3.82 6.75 -11.21
N SER A 61 3.08 6.67 -12.31
CA SER A 61 2.86 5.41 -13.00
C SER A 61 3.25 5.55 -14.46
N TRP A 62 3.81 4.46 -14.99
CA TRP A 62 4.19 4.31 -16.39
C TRP A 62 3.62 2.97 -16.86
N ALA A 63 2.79 2.99 -17.89
CA ALA A 63 2.46 1.78 -18.65
C ALA A 63 3.53 1.63 -19.75
N ALA A 64 4.45 0.67 -19.58
CA ALA A 64 5.47 0.43 -20.61
C ALA A 64 4.91 -0.38 -21.78
N SER A 65 3.86 -1.18 -21.52
CA SER A 65 3.06 -1.90 -22.52
C SER A 65 1.65 -2.15 -21.98
N GLU A 66 0.79 -2.75 -22.80
CA GLU A 66 -0.56 -3.20 -22.38
C GLU A 66 -0.51 -4.22 -21.24
N VAL A 67 0.61 -4.92 -21.08
CA VAL A 67 0.77 -6.01 -20.11
C VAL A 67 1.70 -5.67 -18.97
N PHE A 68 2.44 -4.55 -19.03
CA PHE A 68 3.42 -4.19 -18.02
C PHE A 68 3.29 -2.73 -17.61
N SER A 69 3.22 -2.51 -16.30
CA SER A 69 3.28 -1.18 -15.71
C SER A 69 4.25 -1.11 -14.54
N LEU A 70 4.84 0.07 -14.37
CA LEU A 70 5.66 0.43 -13.24
C LEU A 70 4.98 1.55 -12.47
N ARG A 71 4.94 1.43 -11.15
CA ARG A 71 4.47 2.47 -10.24
C ARG A 71 5.55 2.76 -9.21
N LEU A 72 5.81 4.04 -9.00
CA LEU A 72 6.58 4.56 -7.87
C LEU A 72 5.67 5.41 -7.01
N SER A 73 5.84 5.35 -5.70
CA SER A 73 5.32 6.36 -4.79
C SER A 73 6.35 6.80 -3.77
N THR A 74 6.21 8.03 -3.31
CA THR A 74 6.93 8.56 -2.16
C THR A 74 6.01 9.47 -1.39
N GLY A 75 6.20 9.59 -0.09
CA GLY A 75 5.33 10.42 0.73
C GLY A 75 5.78 10.51 2.16
N ALA A 76 4.87 11.01 2.97
CA ALA A 76 5.04 11.08 4.40
C ALA A 76 3.73 10.71 5.09
N ALA A 77 3.87 10.13 6.28
CA ALA A 77 2.78 9.83 7.18
C ALA A 77 3.05 10.36 8.56
N THR A 78 2.00 10.48 9.35
CA THR A 78 2.07 10.88 10.75
C THR A 78 0.93 10.24 11.53
N LEU A 79 1.14 10.04 12.83
CA LEU A 79 0.17 9.42 13.73
C LEU A 79 -0.80 10.47 14.29
N VAL A 80 -2.07 10.09 14.37
CA VAL A 80 -3.16 10.90 14.92
C VAL A 80 -3.46 10.45 16.35
N PRO A 81 -3.72 11.37 17.30
CA PRO A 81 -3.98 12.80 17.11
C PRO A 81 -2.78 13.74 17.28
N ASP A 82 -1.62 13.23 17.69
CA ASP A 82 -0.56 14.09 18.21
C ASP A 82 0.29 14.73 17.10
N PHE A 83 0.39 14.11 15.92
CA PHE A 83 1.15 14.59 14.76
C PHE A 83 2.65 14.83 15.02
N ASP A 84 3.19 14.29 16.12
CA ASP A 84 4.55 14.59 16.59
C ASP A 84 5.64 13.89 15.76
N GLU A 85 5.32 12.73 15.20
CA GLU A 85 6.27 11.94 14.41
C GLU A 85 5.87 11.90 12.92
N VAL A 86 6.88 12.05 12.06
CA VAL A 86 6.72 12.01 10.61
C VAL A 86 7.55 10.87 10.04
N TYR A 87 6.89 9.96 9.35
CA TYR A 87 7.47 8.77 8.74
C TYR A 87 7.56 8.95 7.23
N GLY A 88 8.76 8.83 6.68
CA GLY A 88 8.99 8.88 5.24
C GLY A 88 8.56 7.57 4.59
N GLN A 89 7.79 7.66 3.50
CA GLN A 89 7.29 6.49 2.78
C GLN A 89 7.85 6.44 1.36
N ALA A 90 8.12 5.24 0.87
CA ALA A 90 8.50 4.99 -0.51
C ALA A 90 8.00 3.62 -0.97
N SER A 91 7.61 3.52 -2.24
CA SER A 91 7.17 2.27 -2.85
C SER A 91 7.61 2.19 -4.30
N ILE A 92 7.97 0.98 -4.72
CA ILE A 92 8.05 0.58 -6.12
C ILE A 92 7.16 -0.65 -6.31
N THR A 93 6.40 -0.67 -7.39
CA THR A 93 5.56 -1.80 -7.78
C THR A 93 5.65 -2.00 -9.28
N ALA A 94 6.02 -3.20 -9.70
CA ALA A 94 5.97 -3.64 -11.10
C ALA A 94 4.81 -4.60 -11.26
N SER A 95 3.85 -4.27 -12.13
CA SER A 95 2.66 -5.07 -12.37
C SER A 95 2.67 -5.69 -13.76
N LEU A 96 2.25 -6.95 -13.85
CA LEU A 96 2.14 -7.73 -15.06
C LEU A 96 0.70 -8.23 -15.27
N TYR A 97 0.15 -8.00 -16.47
CA TYR A 97 -1.24 -8.32 -16.88
C TYR A 97 -2.31 -7.78 -15.94
N GLU A 98 -2.00 -6.76 -15.12
CA GLU A 98 -2.86 -6.30 -14.02
C GLU A 98 -3.22 -7.38 -12.98
N ARG A 99 -2.65 -8.57 -13.09
CA ARG A 99 -2.97 -9.75 -12.27
C ARG A 99 -1.85 -10.12 -11.33
N TYR A 100 -0.62 -9.75 -11.64
CA TYR A 100 0.55 -10.04 -10.82
C TYR A 100 1.29 -8.74 -10.52
N ALA A 101 1.87 -8.65 -9.33
CA ALA A 101 2.76 -7.55 -9.01
C ALA A 101 3.95 -8.05 -8.19
N ALA A 102 5.11 -7.45 -8.40
CA ALA A 102 6.22 -7.49 -7.48
C ALA A 102 6.38 -6.10 -6.87
N PHE A 103 6.62 -6.02 -5.57
CA PHE A 103 6.69 -4.74 -4.88
C PHE A 103 7.80 -4.71 -3.84
N ALA A 104 8.29 -3.50 -3.58
CA ALA A 104 9.13 -3.17 -2.44
C ALA A 104 8.66 -1.83 -1.86
N ASN A 105 8.44 -1.79 -0.55
CA ASN A 105 7.89 -0.65 0.17
C ASN A 105 8.73 -0.38 1.41
N TYR A 106 8.83 0.89 1.77
CA TYR A 106 9.36 1.36 3.04
C TYR A 106 8.33 2.31 3.64
N ASP A 107 7.96 2.10 4.90
CA ASP A 107 6.90 2.87 5.57
C ASP A 107 7.44 3.90 6.58
N GLY A 108 8.77 4.02 6.70
CA GLY A 108 9.47 4.94 7.59
C GLY A 108 10.12 4.25 8.77
N GLU A 109 9.76 2.99 9.00
CA GLU A 109 10.39 2.13 10.01
C GLU A 109 10.85 0.84 9.36
N SER A 110 9.96 0.21 8.58
CA SER A 110 10.17 -1.11 8.05
C SER A 110 10.16 -1.24 6.54
N PHE A 111 11.04 -2.10 6.04
CA PHE A 111 11.12 -2.52 4.65
C PHE A 111 10.24 -3.76 4.40
N HIS A 112 9.52 -3.75 3.30
CA HIS A 112 8.56 -4.78 2.92
C HIS A 112 8.74 -5.11 1.43
N GLU A 113 9.04 -6.36 1.11
CA GLU A 113 9.14 -6.79 -0.29
C GLU A 113 8.31 -8.04 -0.53
N GLY A 114 7.76 -8.19 -1.74
CA GLY A 114 6.92 -9.34 -2.00
C GLY A 114 6.31 -9.39 -3.38
N ILE A 115 5.39 -10.34 -3.51
CA ILE A 115 4.62 -10.58 -4.71
C ILE A 115 3.12 -10.58 -4.38
N SER A 116 2.33 -10.07 -5.30
CA SER A 116 0.87 -10.09 -5.25
C SER A 116 0.31 -10.83 -6.45
N TRP A 117 -0.80 -11.52 -6.22
CA TRP A 117 -1.65 -12.12 -7.23
C TRP A 117 -3.09 -11.65 -7.03
N ILE A 118 -3.72 -11.21 -8.11
CA ILE A 118 -5.07 -10.64 -8.17
C ILE A 118 -5.94 -11.63 -8.97
N PRO A 119 -6.38 -12.74 -8.35
CA PRO A 119 -7.14 -13.78 -9.04
C PRO A 119 -8.49 -13.30 -9.58
N SER A 120 -9.04 -12.24 -8.99
CA SER A 120 -10.29 -11.62 -9.40
C SER A 120 -10.25 -10.13 -9.10
N ASP A 121 -11.17 -9.37 -9.70
CA ASP A 121 -11.17 -7.91 -9.57
C ASP A 121 -11.49 -7.43 -8.14
N TRP A 122 -12.02 -8.32 -7.29
CA TRP A 122 -12.37 -8.06 -5.90
C TRP A 122 -11.37 -8.62 -4.88
N LEU A 123 -10.35 -9.37 -5.30
CA LEU A 123 -9.43 -10.06 -4.38
C LEU A 123 -7.99 -9.90 -4.83
N ALA A 124 -7.11 -9.50 -3.91
CA ALA A 124 -5.67 -9.60 -4.07
C ALA A 124 -5.05 -10.34 -2.88
N LEU A 125 -4.16 -11.28 -3.19
CA LEU A 125 -3.39 -12.05 -2.23
C LEU A 125 -1.93 -11.65 -2.38
N SER A 126 -1.23 -11.38 -1.28
CA SER A 126 0.19 -11.05 -1.32
C SER A 126 0.97 -11.89 -0.35
N PHE A 127 2.13 -12.37 -0.78
CA PHE A 127 3.14 -12.96 0.08
C PHE A 127 4.34 -12.01 0.12
N MET A 128 4.85 -11.74 1.31
CA MET A 128 5.89 -10.72 1.53
C MET A 128 6.84 -11.08 2.66
N MET A 129 8.01 -10.47 2.63
CA MET A 129 9.00 -10.47 3.69
C MET A 129 9.09 -9.07 4.29
N VAL A 130 9.03 -8.97 5.62
CA VAL A 130 9.30 -7.75 6.38
C VAL A 130 10.75 -7.79 6.85
N GLU A 131 11.50 -6.71 6.66
CA GLU A 131 12.96 -6.64 6.88
C GLU A 131 13.76 -7.72 6.14
N THR A 132 13.20 -8.32 5.08
CA THR A 132 13.79 -9.50 4.42
C THR A 132 13.95 -10.72 5.35
N GLU A 133 13.35 -10.68 6.54
CA GLU A 133 13.51 -11.70 7.59
C GLU A 133 12.18 -12.39 7.95
N TYR A 134 11.10 -11.62 8.07
CA TYR A 134 9.85 -12.12 8.63
C TYR A 134 8.80 -12.34 7.52
N PRO A 135 8.38 -13.57 7.25
CA PRO A 135 7.34 -13.84 6.26
C PRO A 135 5.96 -13.37 6.75
N ALA A 136 5.19 -12.78 5.84
CA ALA A 136 3.82 -12.33 6.07
C ALA A 136 2.94 -12.54 4.82
N ILE A 137 1.63 -12.57 5.04
CA ILE A 137 0.64 -12.70 3.99
C ILE A 137 -0.40 -11.59 4.16
N SER A 138 -0.81 -10.98 3.06
CA SER A 138 -1.83 -9.94 3.04
C SER A 138 -2.98 -10.30 2.10
N ILE A 139 -4.20 -10.01 2.52
CA ILE A 139 -5.42 -10.28 1.75
C ILE A 139 -6.20 -8.97 1.60
N VAL A 140 -6.35 -8.50 0.38
CA VAL A 140 -7.03 -7.22 0.10
C VAL A 140 -8.32 -7.49 -0.67
N PHE A 141 -9.42 -6.90 -0.19
CA PHE A 141 -10.73 -7.00 -0.83
C PHE A 141 -11.04 -5.69 -1.57
N ARG A 142 -10.97 -5.71 -2.89
CA ARG A 142 -11.16 -4.54 -3.77
C ARG A 142 -12.64 -4.42 -4.18
N ARG A 143 -13.11 -3.21 -4.48
CA ARG A 143 -14.51 -2.97 -4.89
C ARG A 143 -14.63 -1.96 -6.00
#